data_AF-A0A2E4D7G2-F1
#
_entry.id   AF-A0A2E4D7G2-F1
#
_cell.length_a   1.000
_cell.length_b   1.000
_cell.length_c   1.000
_cell.angle_alpha   90.00
_cell.angle_beta   90.00
_cell.angle_gamma   90.00
#
_symmetry.space_group_name_H-M   'P 1'
#
loop_
_entity.id
_entity.type
_entity.pdbx_description
1 polymer ?
#
loop_
_entity_poly.entity_id
_entity_poly.type
_entity_poly.pdbx_seq_one_letter_code
_entity_poly.pdbx_strand_id
1 'polypeptide(L)'
;MKILVLLTIVFSLFSCNEKDGYVYFDDPPPRQYYKRSFDPSLFKADNKVDILWVVDNSGSMSSIQANIVKNAGLFMENFQNDQLLEWKMGVMSTDVDEDPYLGFDTPFDFDTINPIKVFTDEFKKLGTNGAYDEYVFRNVHRAFDYVIPRTDPRLPAQYQFFRNNAHFVVIMVTDEPPQSYKLDDTLYEPIPFLNTMSRLIAGDKILRFYGAIAAKDLENCSESWSYTGSRFETVVNDTGGFTISACLPDFGKGLAEIGKDIASIPSQPRLLLGDQPKPETIKVTYKGVELQGGTRDDKAYWYYDKHFNRINFYNIDFIPDGDLTEIEVSFEIEDGVDRS
;
A
#
# COMPACT_ATOMS: atom_id res chain seq x y z
N MET A 1 -34.23 8.81 -101.18
CA MET A 1 -33.25 9.64 -100.44
C MET A 1 -33.41 9.31 -98.95
N LYS A 2 -32.61 8.35 -98.44
CA LYS A 2 -31.71 8.46 -97.26
C LYS A 2 -32.41 8.96 -95.97
N ILE A 3 -32.72 8.07 -95.00
CA ILE A 3 -31.89 7.68 -93.81
C ILE A 3 -31.98 8.77 -92.71
N LEU A 4 -32.16 8.55 -91.39
CA LEU A 4 -32.37 7.40 -90.49
C LEU A 4 -32.31 7.95 -89.03
N VAL A 5 -33.14 7.42 -88.12
CA VAL A 5 -32.89 7.13 -86.67
C VAL A 5 -32.67 8.25 -85.63
N LEU A 6 -33.71 8.36 -84.77
CA LEU A 6 -33.75 8.26 -83.30
C LEU A 6 -32.40 8.14 -82.53
N LEU A 7 -32.06 9.08 -81.64
CA LEU A 7 -31.25 8.76 -80.47
C LEU A 7 -31.52 9.71 -79.29
N THR A 8 -32.18 9.14 -78.29
CA THR A 8 -32.33 9.60 -76.91
C THR A 8 -30.96 9.65 -76.24
N ILE A 9 -30.54 10.81 -75.72
CA ILE A 9 -29.41 10.90 -74.77
C ILE A 9 -29.89 11.62 -73.52
N VAL A 10 -30.16 10.79 -72.52
CA VAL A 10 -30.26 11.10 -71.10
C VAL A 10 -28.88 11.54 -70.64
N PHE A 11 -28.71 12.82 -70.29
CA PHE A 11 -27.55 13.26 -69.52
C PHE A 11 -27.91 13.23 -68.04
N SER A 12 -27.41 12.18 -67.42
CA SER A 12 -27.39 11.86 -66.00
C SER A 12 -26.81 13.00 -65.15
N LEU A 13 -27.66 13.61 -64.32
CA LEU A 13 -27.24 14.30 -63.11
C LEU A 13 -26.91 13.24 -62.04
N PHE A 14 -25.65 12.84 -61.96
CA PHE A 14 -25.12 12.23 -60.74
C PHE A 14 -24.93 13.34 -59.72
N SER A 15 -25.96 13.59 -58.92
CA SER A 15 -25.78 14.10 -57.56
C SER A 15 -26.05 12.92 -56.63
N CYS A 16 -25.01 12.15 -56.33
CA CYS A 16 -24.99 11.32 -55.12
C CYS A 16 -25.09 12.28 -53.93
N ASN A 17 -26.31 12.53 -53.48
CA ASN A 17 -26.55 13.17 -52.20
C ASN A 17 -26.65 12.03 -51.19
N GLU A 18 -25.50 11.51 -50.74
CA GLU A 18 -25.44 10.73 -49.51
C GLU A 18 -25.85 11.69 -48.39
N LYS A 19 -27.15 11.69 -48.09
CA LYS A 19 -27.63 12.21 -46.83
C LYS A 19 -27.17 11.21 -45.77
N ASP A 20 -26.03 11.47 -45.17
CA ASP A 20 -25.67 10.89 -43.88
C ASP A 20 -26.72 11.37 -42.88
N GLY A 21 -27.79 10.58 -42.75
CA GLY A 21 -28.87 10.81 -41.81
C GLY A 21 -28.40 10.50 -40.41
N TYR A 22 -27.64 11.40 -39.80
CA TYR A 22 -27.49 11.39 -38.36
C TYR A 22 -28.83 11.78 -37.74
N VAL A 23 -29.46 10.84 -37.05
CA VAL A 23 -30.66 11.10 -36.24
C VAL A 23 -30.17 11.73 -34.94
N TYR A 24 -30.31 13.05 -34.84
CA TYR A 24 -30.14 13.76 -33.57
C TYR A 24 -31.41 13.53 -32.73
N PHE A 25 -31.26 12.86 -31.60
CA PHE A 25 -32.29 12.84 -30.57
C PHE A 25 -32.02 14.00 -29.61
N ASP A 26 -33.04 14.83 -29.36
CA ASP A 26 -32.97 15.87 -28.32
C ASP A 26 -32.82 15.26 -26.91
N ASP A 27 -33.21 13.99 -26.75
CA ASP A 27 -33.00 13.17 -25.56
C ASP A 27 -32.58 11.74 -26.00
N PRO A 28 -31.28 11.39 -25.98
CA PRO A 28 -30.83 10.08 -26.40
C PRO A 28 -31.42 9.00 -25.48
N PRO A 29 -31.78 7.81 -26.02
CA PRO A 29 -32.29 6.74 -25.18
C PRO A 29 -31.28 6.41 -24.06
N PRO A 30 -31.76 6.17 -22.82
CA PRO A 30 -30.87 5.88 -21.70
C PRO A 30 -29.99 4.69 -22.03
N ARG A 31 -28.73 4.77 -21.62
CA ARG A 31 -27.75 3.71 -21.84
C ARG A 31 -28.17 2.49 -21.02
N GLN A 32 -28.41 1.35 -21.68
CA GLN A 32 -28.94 0.14 -21.02
C GLN A 32 -27.84 -0.87 -20.66
N TYR A 33 -26.69 -0.77 -21.33
CA TYR A 33 -25.59 -1.72 -21.19
C TYR A 33 -24.27 -0.96 -20.99
N TYR A 34 -23.53 -1.40 -19.99
CA TYR A 34 -22.18 -0.97 -19.72
C TYR A 34 -21.21 -2.03 -20.22
N LYS A 35 -20.16 -1.58 -20.91
CA LYS A 35 -19.00 -2.40 -21.25
C LYS A 35 -17.78 -1.50 -21.32
N ARG A 36 -16.77 -1.82 -20.52
CA ARG A 36 -15.52 -1.06 -20.47
C ARG A 36 -14.36 -1.98 -20.17
N SER A 37 -13.24 -1.71 -20.83
CA SER A 37 -11.96 -2.31 -20.52
C SER A 37 -11.16 -1.41 -19.58
N PHE A 38 -10.50 -2.03 -18.61
CA PHE A 38 -9.70 -1.38 -17.59
C PHE A 38 -8.25 -1.84 -17.71
N ASP A 39 -7.34 -0.88 -17.73
CA ASP A 39 -5.91 -1.12 -17.73
C ASP A 39 -5.50 -1.85 -16.42
N PRO A 40 -4.71 -2.94 -16.47
CA PRO A 40 -4.19 -3.64 -15.30
C PRO A 40 -3.50 -2.75 -14.26
N SER A 41 -2.95 -1.61 -14.69
CA SER A 41 -2.37 -0.60 -13.79
C SER A 41 -3.40 0.08 -12.87
N LEU A 42 -4.69 0.06 -13.18
CA LEU A 42 -5.76 0.46 -12.24
C LEU A 42 -5.94 -0.55 -11.10
N PHE A 43 -5.47 -1.77 -11.30
CA PHE A 43 -5.43 -2.86 -10.33
C PHE A 43 -4.05 -3.05 -9.74
N LYS A 44 -3.05 -2.23 -10.13
CA LYS A 44 -1.85 -2.06 -9.32
C LYS A 44 -2.32 -1.43 -8.02
N ALA A 45 -2.69 -2.32 -7.12
CA ALA A 45 -2.96 -2.08 -5.73
C ALA A 45 -1.86 -1.17 -5.21
N ASP A 46 -2.22 -0.33 -4.24
CA ASP A 46 -1.23 0.37 -3.44
C ASP A 46 -0.53 -0.67 -2.54
N ASN A 47 0.21 -1.56 -3.16
CA ASN A 47 0.71 -2.81 -2.62
C ASN A 47 2.13 -2.70 -2.08
N LYS A 48 2.72 -1.52 -2.22
CA LYS A 48 4.06 -1.22 -1.74
C LYS A 48 3.94 -0.63 -0.35
N VAL A 49 4.63 -1.25 0.60
CA VAL A 49 4.78 -0.73 1.95
C VAL A 49 6.25 -0.72 2.35
N ASP A 50 6.73 0.44 2.77
CA ASP A 50 8.03 0.62 3.39
C ASP A 50 7.85 0.63 4.90
N ILE A 51 8.59 -0.24 5.59
CA ILE A 51 8.46 -0.46 7.04
C ILE A 51 9.79 -0.12 7.68
N LEU A 52 9.85 0.97 8.43
CA LEU A 52 11.03 1.36 9.18
C LEU A 52 10.89 0.94 10.64
N TRP A 53 11.79 0.09 11.10
CA TRP A 53 12.00 -0.15 12.53
C TRP A 53 13.00 0.87 13.06
N VAL A 54 12.61 1.57 14.11
CA VAL A 54 13.52 2.43 14.89
C VAL A 54 13.56 1.89 16.31
N VAL A 55 14.71 1.33 16.67
CA VAL A 55 14.84 0.45 17.84
C VAL A 55 15.86 1.02 18.79
N ASP A 56 15.43 1.26 20.02
CA ASP A 56 16.31 1.58 21.12
C ASP A 56 17.33 0.44 21.33
N ASN A 57 18.60 0.82 21.25
CA ASN A 57 19.74 -0.08 21.42
C ASN A 57 20.56 0.23 22.67
N SER A 58 19.94 0.85 23.68
CA SER A 58 20.50 1.01 25.01
C SER A 58 20.57 -0.30 25.80
N GLY A 59 21.27 -0.28 26.93
CA GLY A 59 21.53 -1.46 27.76
C GLY A 59 20.28 -2.12 28.34
N SER A 60 19.21 -1.36 28.58
CA SER A 60 17.96 -1.85 29.18
C SER A 60 17.10 -2.64 28.19
N MET A 61 17.33 -2.47 26.88
CA MET A 61 16.54 -3.08 25.81
C MET A 61 16.78 -4.58 25.58
N SER A 62 17.70 -5.21 26.33
CA SER A 62 18.11 -6.60 26.10
C SER A 62 16.95 -7.61 26.09
N SER A 63 16.05 -7.54 27.07
CA SER A 63 14.89 -8.45 27.13
C SER A 63 13.87 -8.18 26.03
N ILE A 64 13.68 -6.90 25.67
CA ILE A 64 12.74 -6.49 24.63
C ILE A 64 13.25 -7.00 23.28
N GLN A 65 14.50 -6.70 22.90
CA GLN A 65 15.09 -7.16 21.65
C GLN A 65 15.15 -8.69 21.54
N ALA A 66 15.49 -9.40 22.62
CA ALA A 66 15.49 -10.87 22.62
C ALA A 66 14.11 -11.45 22.28
N ASN A 67 13.04 -10.78 22.72
CA ASN A 67 11.68 -11.20 22.47
C ASN A 67 11.20 -10.79 21.05
N ILE A 68 11.72 -9.70 20.46
CA ILE A 68 11.56 -9.44 19.01
C ILE A 68 12.16 -10.59 18.20
N VAL A 69 13.42 -10.95 18.47
CA VAL A 69 14.11 -12.03 17.75
C VAL A 69 13.37 -13.36 17.90
N LYS A 70 12.87 -13.67 19.10
CA LYS A 70 12.09 -14.88 19.37
C LYS A 70 10.78 -14.96 18.55
N ASN A 71 10.14 -13.83 18.28
CA ASN A 71 8.84 -13.77 17.61
C ASN A 71 8.88 -13.19 16.19
N ALA A 72 10.08 -12.95 15.65
CA ALA A 72 10.26 -12.43 14.30
C ALA A 72 9.52 -13.25 13.24
N GLY A 73 9.45 -14.57 13.41
CA GLY A 73 8.67 -15.46 12.53
C GLY A 73 7.19 -15.04 12.46
N LEU A 74 6.54 -14.85 13.60
CA LEU A 74 5.11 -14.46 13.66
C LEU A 74 4.85 -13.09 13.01
N PHE A 75 5.77 -12.14 13.18
CA PHE A 75 5.67 -10.85 12.51
C PHE A 75 5.84 -11.00 11.00
N MET A 76 6.92 -11.64 10.56
CA MET A 76 7.31 -11.78 9.17
C MET A 76 6.37 -12.68 8.35
N GLU A 77 5.69 -13.66 8.97
CA GLU A 77 4.71 -14.53 8.33
C GLU A 77 3.57 -13.73 7.66
N ASN A 78 3.18 -12.58 8.22
CA ASN A 78 2.18 -11.69 7.61
C ASN A 78 2.61 -11.15 6.24
N PHE A 79 3.92 -11.09 5.99
CA PHE A 79 4.52 -10.52 4.77
C PHE A 79 4.94 -11.59 3.76
N GLN A 80 5.03 -12.86 4.17
CA GLN A 80 5.40 -13.96 3.28
C GLN A 80 4.20 -14.62 2.59
N ASN A 81 3.02 -14.50 3.19
CA ASN A 81 1.82 -15.20 2.72
C ASN A 81 1.04 -14.41 1.66
N ASP A 82 1.35 -13.14 1.45
CA ASP A 82 0.72 -12.28 0.45
C ASP A 82 1.70 -12.01 -0.70
N GLN A 83 1.50 -12.68 -1.83
CA GLN A 83 2.36 -12.55 -3.01
C GLN A 83 2.19 -11.19 -3.72
N LEU A 84 1.13 -10.44 -3.40
CA LEU A 84 0.88 -9.13 -3.97
C LEU A 84 1.55 -8.03 -3.14
N LEU A 85 1.91 -8.29 -1.88
CA LEU A 85 2.50 -7.31 -0.98
C LEU A 85 3.99 -7.08 -1.29
N GLU A 86 4.30 -5.96 -1.93
CA GLU A 86 5.68 -5.52 -2.17
C GLU A 86 6.25 -4.76 -0.96
N TRP A 87 6.55 -5.49 0.11
CA TRP A 87 7.16 -4.91 1.30
C TRP A 87 8.65 -4.64 1.14
N LYS A 88 9.13 -3.59 1.79
CA LYS A 88 10.56 -3.34 2.03
C LYS A 88 10.71 -2.92 3.49
N MET A 89 11.69 -3.46 4.21
CA MET A 89 11.94 -3.08 5.60
C MET A 89 13.34 -2.56 5.83
N GLY A 90 13.43 -1.58 6.71
CA GLY A 90 14.66 -0.98 7.20
C GLY A 90 14.73 -1.10 8.70
N VAL A 91 15.93 -1.24 9.25
CA VAL A 91 16.17 -1.21 10.70
C VAL A 91 17.24 -0.17 11.00
N MET A 92 16.91 0.76 11.88
CA MET A 92 17.81 1.76 12.44
C MET A 92 17.74 1.70 13.97
N SER A 93 18.83 2.05 14.64
CA SER A 93 18.77 2.38 16.06
C SER A 93 18.22 3.78 16.27
N THR A 94 17.95 4.10 17.52
CA THR A 94 17.67 5.44 18.05
C THR A 94 18.91 6.31 18.19
N ASP A 95 20.11 5.72 18.14
CA ASP A 95 21.38 6.44 18.10
C ASP A 95 21.55 7.15 16.74
N VAL A 96 21.89 8.44 16.77
CA VAL A 96 21.98 9.28 15.56
C VAL A 96 23.36 9.21 14.91
N ASP A 97 24.35 8.67 15.61
CA ASP A 97 25.72 8.54 15.12
C ASP A 97 25.98 7.17 14.50
N GLU A 98 25.06 6.22 14.68
CA GLU A 98 25.13 4.89 14.06
C GLU A 98 24.57 4.89 12.63
N ASP A 99 25.18 4.03 11.80
CA ASP A 99 24.66 3.67 10.48
C ASP A 99 23.45 2.73 10.62
N PRO A 100 22.51 2.74 9.65
CA PRO A 100 21.43 1.77 9.62
C PRO A 100 21.91 0.33 9.55
N TYR A 101 21.15 -0.58 10.15
CA TYR A 101 21.55 -1.99 10.32
C TYR A 101 21.06 -2.89 9.19
N LEU A 102 19.86 -2.63 8.65
CA LEU A 102 19.24 -3.48 7.64
C LEU A 102 18.43 -2.65 6.65
N GLY A 103 18.43 -3.03 5.37
CA GLY A 103 17.55 -2.47 4.34
C GLY A 103 18.09 -1.24 3.58
N PHE A 104 19.16 -0.61 4.08
CA PHE A 104 19.79 0.58 3.51
C PHE A 104 21.02 0.22 2.68
N ASP A 105 21.90 -0.60 3.24
CA ASP A 105 23.11 -1.09 2.59
C ASP A 105 22.88 -2.26 1.67
N THR A 106 21.76 -2.95 1.75
CA THR A 106 21.30 -3.98 0.80
C THR A 106 19.79 -4.00 0.95
N PRO A 107 19.01 -4.05 -0.14
CA PRO A 107 17.56 -4.12 -0.01
C PRO A 107 17.17 -5.33 0.84
N PHE A 108 16.28 -5.09 1.81
CA PHE A 108 15.61 -6.14 2.55
C PHE A 108 14.13 -6.00 2.28
N ASP A 109 13.65 -6.80 1.33
CA ASP A 109 12.33 -6.68 0.72
C ASP A 109 11.75 -8.06 0.36
N PHE A 110 10.57 -8.05 -0.25
CA PHE A 110 9.79 -9.22 -0.65
C PHE A 110 10.57 -10.24 -1.51
N ASP A 111 11.65 -9.86 -2.18
CA ASP A 111 12.52 -10.76 -2.95
C ASP A 111 13.63 -11.42 -2.12
N THR A 112 13.75 -11.07 -0.84
CA THR A 112 14.80 -11.60 0.04
C THR A 112 14.61 -13.08 0.30
N ILE A 113 15.62 -13.89 -0.01
CA ILE A 113 15.63 -15.32 0.30
C ILE A 113 15.78 -15.53 1.82
N ASN A 114 14.89 -16.34 2.41
CA ASN A 114 14.84 -16.62 3.85
C ASN A 114 14.75 -15.34 4.72
N PRO A 115 13.74 -14.49 4.52
CA PRO A 115 13.70 -13.15 5.11
C PRO A 115 13.60 -13.18 6.64
N ILE A 116 12.93 -14.18 7.23
CA ILE A 116 12.90 -14.38 8.69
C ILE A 116 14.31 -14.53 9.25
N LYS A 117 15.14 -15.37 8.61
CA LYS A 117 16.50 -15.63 9.07
C LYS A 117 17.34 -14.36 8.97
N VAL A 118 17.29 -13.68 7.83
CA VAL A 118 18.00 -12.40 7.60
C VAL A 118 17.58 -11.39 8.67
N PHE A 119 16.28 -11.17 8.85
CA PHE A 119 15.75 -10.26 9.86
C PHE A 119 16.27 -10.62 11.26
N THR A 120 16.14 -11.87 11.71
CA THR A 120 16.60 -12.28 13.05
C THR A 120 18.10 -12.14 13.26
N ASP A 121 18.91 -12.37 12.23
CA ASP A 121 20.37 -12.30 12.36
C ASP A 121 20.86 -10.85 12.37
N GLU A 122 20.26 -9.98 11.56
CA GLU A 122 20.58 -8.55 11.55
C GLU A 122 20.04 -7.84 12.80
N PHE A 123 18.85 -8.18 13.27
CA PHE A 123 18.30 -7.61 14.52
C PHE A 123 19.17 -7.93 15.74
N LYS A 124 19.82 -9.11 15.78
CA LYS A 124 20.80 -9.45 16.84
C LYS A 124 22.06 -8.58 16.78
N LYS A 125 22.43 -8.03 15.63
CA LYS A 125 23.60 -7.16 15.48
C LYS A 125 23.36 -5.76 16.03
N LEU A 126 22.11 -5.33 16.15
CA LEU A 126 21.73 -4.05 16.76
C LEU A 126 22.38 -3.88 18.14
N GLY A 127 22.32 -4.94 18.95
CA GLY A 127 22.93 -4.97 20.27
C GLY A 127 22.28 -3.98 21.25
N THR A 128 22.96 -3.80 22.39
CA THR A 128 22.46 -3.00 23.52
C THR A 128 23.54 -2.05 24.05
N ASN A 129 24.37 -1.51 23.16
CA ASN A 129 25.54 -0.67 23.50
C ASN A 129 25.43 0.76 22.94
N GLY A 130 24.25 1.17 22.47
CA GLY A 130 24.01 2.49 21.91
C GLY A 130 24.08 3.61 22.94
N ALA A 131 23.89 4.83 22.45
CA ALA A 131 23.82 6.04 23.27
C ALA A 131 22.74 5.98 24.36
N TYR A 132 22.83 6.91 25.31
CA TYR A 132 21.80 7.12 26.34
C TYR A 132 20.63 7.99 25.87
N ASP A 133 20.85 8.78 24.81
CA ASP A 133 19.82 9.66 24.27
C ASP A 133 19.07 8.98 23.12
N GLU A 134 17.77 8.79 23.29
CA GLU A 134 16.94 7.98 22.38
C GLU A 134 16.18 8.86 21.36
N TYR A 135 16.78 9.06 20.19
CA TYR A 135 16.28 10.01 19.18
C TYR A 135 15.44 9.36 18.06
N VAL A 136 14.33 8.70 18.44
CA VAL A 136 13.43 8.01 17.49
C VAL A 136 13.02 8.87 16.29
N PHE A 137 12.42 10.05 16.51
CA PHE A 137 11.90 10.88 15.40
C PHE A 137 13.02 11.47 14.52
N ARG A 138 14.18 11.75 15.11
CA ARG A 138 15.36 12.15 14.34
C ARG A 138 15.80 11.04 13.39
N ASN A 139 15.81 9.80 13.85
CA ASN A 139 16.22 8.66 13.03
C ASN A 139 15.20 8.32 11.94
N VAL A 140 13.90 8.49 12.18
CA VAL A 140 12.89 8.44 11.11
C VAL A 140 13.19 9.46 10.02
N HIS A 141 13.53 10.71 10.39
CA HIS A 141 13.90 11.73 9.42
C HIS A 141 15.19 11.36 8.65
N ARG A 142 16.23 10.88 9.36
CA ARG A 142 17.49 10.42 8.74
C ARG A 142 17.28 9.33 7.69
N ALA A 143 16.28 8.45 7.87
CA ALA A 143 16.00 7.37 6.93
C ALA A 143 15.65 7.86 5.50
N PHE A 144 15.09 9.07 5.37
CA PHE A 144 14.79 9.68 4.06
C PHE A 144 16.02 10.29 3.39
N ASP A 145 16.98 10.77 4.19
CA ASP A 145 18.20 11.41 3.70
C ASP A 145 19.34 10.40 3.47
N TYR A 146 19.19 9.16 3.94
CA TYR A 146 20.23 8.15 3.87
C TYR A 146 20.32 7.53 2.45
N VAL A 147 21.42 7.84 1.75
CA VAL A 147 21.66 7.43 0.36
C VAL A 147 23.07 6.86 0.22
N ILE A 148 23.18 5.67 -0.36
CA ILE A 148 24.47 4.99 -0.54
C ILE A 148 24.77 4.73 -2.02
N PRO A 149 26.02 4.98 -2.48
CA PRO A 149 26.48 4.58 -3.81
C PRO A 149 26.41 3.06 -4.01
N ARG A 150 25.88 2.61 -5.15
CA ARG A 150 25.74 1.18 -5.46
C ARG A 150 26.71 0.69 -6.51
N THR A 151 27.21 -0.53 -6.27
CA THR A 151 27.98 -1.32 -7.25
C THR A 151 27.16 -2.40 -7.94
N ASP A 152 25.95 -2.71 -7.44
CA ASP A 152 25.05 -3.68 -8.09
C ASP A 152 24.40 -3.04 -9.33
N PRO A 153 24.63 -3.57 -10.55
CA PRO A 153 24.09 -2.98 -11.78
C PRO A 153 22.56 -3.10 -11.90
N ARG A 154 21.89 -3.88 -11.02
CA ARG A 154 20.43 -4.00 -10.99
C ARG A 154 19.75 -2.86 -10.21
N LEU A 155 20.51 -2.12 -9.40
CA LEU A 155 20.01 -1.01 -8.59
C LEU A 155 20.42 0.34 -9.21
N PRO A 156 19.70 1.44 -8.88
CA PRO A 156 20.14 2.77 -9.26
C PRO A 156 21.54 3.08 -8.69
N ALA A 157 22.29 3.94 -9.37
CA ALA A 157 23.66 4.33 -8.97
C ALA A 157 23.74 4.85 -7.52
N GLN A 158 22.63 5.38 -7.01
CA GLN A 158 22.42 5.74 -5.61
C GLN A 158 21.16 5.02 -5.13
N TYR A 159 21.28 4.26 -4.04
CA TYR A 159 20.16 3.57 -3.44
C TYR A 159 19.67 4.34 -2.22
N GLN A 160 18.35 4.49 -2.16
CA GLN A 160 17.62 4.98 -1.00
C GLN A 160 16.69 3.88 -0.52
N PHE A 161 16.50 3.81 0.80
CA PHE A 161 15.54 2.89 1.40
C PHE A 161 14.12 3.22 0.92
N PHE A 162 13.72 4.49 1.07
CA PHE A 162 12.36 4.95 0.81
C PHE A 162 11.93 4.94 -0.67
N ARG A 163 10.70 4.48 -0.93
CA ARG A 163 10.03 4.49 -2.23
C ARG A 163 8.91 5.54 -2.20
N ASN A 164 9.04 6.55 -3.07
CA ASN A 164 8.06 7.63 -3.24
C ASN A 164 6.59 7.15 -3.37
N ASN A 165 6.38 6.02 -4.05
CA ASN A 165 5.06 5.46 -4.36
C ASN A 165 4.72 4.24 -3.47
N ALA A 166 5.11 4.28 -2.20
CA ALA A 166 4.78 3.26 -1.20
C ALA A 166 4.10 3.89 0.01
N HIS A 167 3.21 3.15 0.66
CA HIS A 167 2.81 3.45 2.04
C HIS A 167 4.06 3.42 2.94
N PHE A 168 4.11 4.28 3.95
CA PHE A 168 5.22 4.35 4.88
C PHE A 168 4.77 4.08 6.31
N VAL A 169 5.38 3.09 6.92
CA VAL A 169 5.11 2.67 8.28
C VAL A 169 6.37 2.79 9.11
N VAL A 170 6.21 3.24 10.35
CA VAL A 170 7.27 3.23 11.36
C VAL A 170 6.84 2.40 12.56
N ILE A 171 7.70 1.47 12.98
CA ILE A 171 7.57 0.72 14.23
C ILE A 171 8.63 1.24 15.20
N MET A 172 8.18 1.92 16.26
CA MET A 172 9.03 2.47 17.30
C MET A 172 9.17 1.46 18.43
N VAL A 173 10.39 1.15 18.85
CA VAL A 173 10.65 0.22 19.96
C VAL A 173 11.57 0.91 20.96
N THR A 174 11.08 1.15 22.18
CA THR A 174 11.83 1.94 23.19
C THR A 174 11.28 1.72 24.60
N ASP A 175 12.13 1.79 25.61
CA ASP A 175 11.75 1.88 27.03
C ASP A 175 11.98 3.28 27.63
N GLU A 176 12.46 4.23 26.82
CA GLU A 176 12.67 5.63 27.19
C GLU A 176 11.60 6.57 26.59
N PRO A 177 11.35 7.75 27.20
CA PRO A 177 10.45 8.76 26.65
C PRO A 177 10.99 9.35 25.35
N PRO A 178 10.17 10.01 24.51
CA PRO A 178 10.64 10.59 23.25
C PRO A 178 11.65 11.71 23.50
N GLN A 179 12.87 11.64 22.95
CA GLN A 179 13.94 12.59 23.26
C GLN A 179 14.39 13.47 22.08
N SER A 180 13.89 13.25 20.86
CA SER A 180 14.31 14.03 19.67
C SER A 180 14.09 15.54 19.81
N TYR A 181 13.17 15.97 20.66
CA TYR A 181 12.94 17.38 21.00
C TYR A 181 14.17 18.08 21.60
N LYS A 182 15.11 17.34 22.20
CA LYS A 182 16.38 17.88 22.70
C LYS A 182 17.27 18.44 21.57
N LEU A 183 17.12 17.92 20.35
CA LEU A 183 17.88 18.37 19.17
C LEU A 183 17.21 19.58 18.50
N ASP A 184 15.88 19.53 18.37
CA ASP A 184 15.06 20.62 17.87
C ASP A 184 13.62 20.46 18.39
N ASP A 185 13.29 21.24 19.41
CA ASP A 185 11.99 21.16 20.08
C ASP A 185 10.85 21.55 19.13
N THR A 186 11.09 22.42 18.14
CA THR A 186 10.04 22.86 17.20
C THR A 186 9.78 21.83 16.12
N LEU A 187 10.84 21.27 15.53
CA LEU A 187 10.71 20.29 14.45
C LEU A 187 10.14 18.95 14.95
N TYR A 188 10.48 18.57 16.19
CA TYR A 188 10.11 17.27 16.76
C TYR A 188 8.91 17.32 17.71
N GLU A 189 8.15 18.43 17.72
CA GLU A 189 6.76 18.39 18.17
C GLU A 189 5.91 17.52 17.23
N PRO A 190 4.87 16.82 17.72
CA PRO A 190 4.09 15.87 16.92
C PRO A 190 3.56 16.43 15.59
N ILE A 191 2.90 17.60 15.62
CA ILE A 191 2.28 18.17 14.41
C ILE A 191 3.35 18.63 13.38
N PRO A 192 4.37 19.44 13.74
CA PRO A 192 5.47 19.76 12.82
C PRO A 192 6.19 18.53 12.27
N PHE A 193 6.44 17.52 13.11
CA PHE A 193 7.07 16.28 12.69
C PHE A 193 6.22 15.54 11.66
N LEU A 194 4.94 15.30 11.95
CA LEU A 194 4.01 14.62 11.03
C LEU A 194 3.81 15.39 9.72
N ASN A 195 3.74 16.72 9.76
CA ASN A 195 3.67 17.55 8.56
C ASN A 195 4.94 17.41 7.72
N THR A 196 6.12 17.31 8.36
CA THR A 196 7.38 17.09 7.66
C THR A 196 7.39 15.72 6.99
N MET A 197 7.05 14.66 7.71
CA MET A 197 7.02 13.29 7.18
C MET A 197 5.97 13.13 6.06
N SER A 198 4.79 13.71 6.22
CA SER A 198 3.71 13.64 5.22
C SER A 198 4.09 14.30 3.89
N ARG A 199 4.97 15.31 3.92
CA ARG A 199 5.49 15.96 2.70
C ARG A 199 6.55 15.14 1.97
N LEU A 200 7.15 14.16 2.64
CA LEU A 200 8.16 13.27 2.07
C LEU A 200 7.53 12.06 1.38
N ILE A 201 6.28 11.73 1.69
CA ILE A 201 5.51 10.66 1.04
C ILE A 201 4.50 11.24 0.04
N ALA A 202 4.08 10.44 -0.95
CA ALA A 202 3.04 10.86 -1.89
C ALA A 202 1.69 11.04 -1.17
N GLY A 203 0.89 12.04 -1.57
CA GLY A 203 -0.30 12.47 -0.83
C GLY A 203 -1.47 11.48 -0.83
N ASP A 204 -1.43 10.45 -1.68
CA ASP A 204 -2.36 9.32 -1.71
C ASP A 204 -1.87 8.12 -0.87
N LYS A 205 -0.67 8.20 -0.29
CA LYS A 205 -0.07 7.16 0.55
C LYS A 205 -0.40 7.35 2.02
N ILE A 206 -0.26 6.26 2.75
CA ILE A 206 -0.55 6.20 4.19
C ILE A 206 0.77 6.33 4.92
N LEU A 207 0.81 7.27 5.87
CA LEU A 207 1.83 7.35 6.91
C LEU A 207 1.23 6.74 8.18
N ARG A 208 1.89 5.74 8.78
CA ARG A 208 1.42 5.13 10.03
C ARG A 208 2.55 4.85 11.01
N PHE A 209 2.32 5.15 12.29
CA PHE A 209 3.26 4.86 13.36
C PHE A 209 2.66 3.86 14.35
N TYR A 210 3.48 2.89 14.77
CA TYR A 210 3.16 1.95 15.83
C TYR A 210 4.20 2.04 16.95
N GLY A 211 3.81 1.67 18.16
CA GLY A 211 4.72 1.58 19.30
C GLY A 211 4.80 0.17 19.87
N ALA A 212 6.01 -0.35 20.08
CA ALA A 212 6.29 -1.39 21.07
C ALA A 212 7.06 -0.71 22.22
N ILE A 213 6.32 -0.17 23.17
CA ILE A 213 6.85 0.79 24.15
C ILE A 213 6.77 0.21 25.55
N ALA A 214 7.80 0.46 26.36
CA ALA A 214 7.76 0.25 27.79
C ALA A 214 7.58 1.59 28.51
N ALA A 215 6.45 1.75 29.20
CA ALA A 215 6.10 2.95 29.96
C ALA A 215 5.19 2.58 31.13
N LYS A 216 5.23 3.32 32.24
CA LYS A 216 4.63 2.91 33.53
C LYS A 216 3.12 2.68 33.52
N ASP A 217 2.43 3.32 32.58
CA ASP A 217 0.98 3.26 32.38
C ASP A 217 0.58 2.22 31.33
N LEU A 218 1.56 1.50 30.75
CA LEU A 218 1.34 0.34 29.90
C LEU A 218 1.40 -0.96 30.73
N GLU A 219 0.83 -2.03 30.18
CA GLU A 219 0.67 -3.29 30.89
C GLU A 219 2.02 -3.93 31.30
N ASN A 220 2.15 -4.36 32.56
CA ASN A 220 3.34 -5.03 33.12
C ASN A 220 4.65 -4.23 33.07
N CYS A 221 4.55 -2.92 32.93
CA CYS A 221 5.67 -2.00 32.84
C CYS A 221 6.00 -1.34 34.19
N SER A 222 7.26 -0.93 34.37
CA SER A 222 7.77 -0.38 35.65
C SER A 222 8.67 0.85 35.49
N GLU A 223 8.66 1.45 34.32
CA GLU A 223 9.46 2.60 33.93
C GLU A 223 9.02 3.85 34.72
N SER A 224 9.80 4.93 34.65
CA SER A 224 9.51 6.15 35.42
C SER A 224 8.57 7.13 34.69
N TRP A 225 8.40 6.97 33.38
CA TRP A 225 7.68 7.86 32.49
C TRP A 225 6.33 7.27 32.03
N SER A 226 5.44 8.13 31.53
CA SER A 226 4.12 7.73 31.00
C SER A 226 4.06 7.88 29.49
N TYR A 227 3.48 6.89 28.82
CA TYR A 227 3.10 6.96 27.42
C TYR A 227 1.96 7.96 27.21
N THR A 228 0.98 7.99 28.12
CA THR A 228 -0.13 8.95 28.08
C THR A 228 0.38 10.38 28.17
N GLY A 229 -0.03 11.22 27.23
CA GLY A 229 0.40 12.60 27.05
C GLY A 229 1.77 12.75 26.39
N SER A 230 2.42 11.66 25.98
CA SER A 230 3.72 11.72 25.31
C SER A 230 3.61 12.07 23.83
N ARG A 231 4.72 12.54 23.24
CA ARG A 231 4.79 12.79 21.80
C ARG A 231 4.62 11.51 20.97
N PHE A 232 5.01 10.35 21.50
CA PHE A 232 4.75 9.06 20.85
C PHE A 232 3.25 8.78 20.75
N GLU A 233 2.49 9.01 21.83
CA GLU A 233 1.04 8.81 21.80
C GLU A 233 0.36 9.66 20.74
N THR A 234 0.69 10.95 20.68
CA THR A 234 0.10 11.84 19.67
C THR A 234 0.40 11.35 18.26
N VAL A 235 1.65 11.01 17.95
CA VAL A 235 2.06 10.53 16.62
C VAL A 235 1.39 9.22 16.23
N VAL A 236 1.31 8.25 17.15
CA VAL A 236 0.64 6.97 16.91
C VAL A 236 -0.86 7.16 16.67
N ASN A 237 -1.53 7.95 17.51
CA ASN A 237 -2.97 8.18 17.41
C ASN A 237 -3.35 8.97 16.16
N ASP A 238 -2.63 10.06 15.85
CA ASP A 238 -2.94 10.94 14.72
C ASP A 238 -2.71 10.25 13.37
N THR A 239 -1.89 9.19 13.33
CA THR A 239 -1.63 8.38 12.13
C THR A 239 -2.47 7.10 12.07
N GLY A 240 -3.36 6.89 13.04
CA GLY A 240 -4.27 5.73 13.10
C GLY A 240 -3.58 4.39 13.37
N GLY A 241 -2.40 4.41 13.98
CA GLY A 241 -1.75 3.20 14.48
C GLY A 241 -2.13 2.89 15.93
N PHE A 242 -1.38 2.00 16.56
CA PHE A 242 -1.57 1.64 17.97
C PHE A 242 -0.25 1.24 18.64
N THR A 243 -0.28 1.20 19.97
CA THR A 243 0.86 0.81 20.81
C THR A 243 0.57 -0.50 21.53
N ILE A 244 1.58 -1.36 21.61
CA ILE A 244 1.62 -2.58 22.43
C ILE A 244 2.62 -2.37 23.56
N SER A 245 2.39 -3.01 24.71
CA SER A 245 3.36 -3.01 25.80
C SER A 245 4.55 -3.92 25.47
N ALA A 246 5.76 -3.35 25.48
CA ALA A 246 7.00 -4.11 25.32
C ALA A 246 7.38 -4.93 26.57
N CYS A 247 6.75 -4.65 27.72
CA CYS A 247 7.00 -5.34 28.98
C CYS A 247 6.28 -6.69 29.09
N LEU A 248 5.37 -6.98 28.16
CA LEU A 248 4.66 -8.26 28.14
C LEU A 248 5.61 -9.42 27.81
N PRO A 249 5.59 -10.52 28.58
CA PRO A 249 6.40 -11.70 28.29
C PRO A 249 6.18 -12.28 26.88
N ASP A 250 4.98 -12.11 26.32
CA ASP A 250 4.58 -12.56 24.99
C ASP A 250 4.22 -11.40 24.04
N PHE A 251 4.85 -10.22 24.18
CA PHE A 251 4.57 -9.07 23.31
C PHE A 251 4.73 -9.37 21.81
N GLY A 252 5.41 -10.46 21.44
CA GLY A 252 5.44 -10.98 20.07
C GLY A 252 4.07 -11.21 19.43
N LYS A 253 3.01 -11.49 20.20
CA LYS A 253 1.64 -11.50 19.68
C LYS A 253 1.16 -10.11 19.28
N GLY A 254 1.50 -9.10 20.08
CA GLY A 254 1.24 -7.70 19.74
C GLY A 254 2.01 -7.27 18.48
N LEU A 255 3.27 -7.72 18.33
CA LEU A 255 4.01 -7.50 17.09
C LEU A 255 3.32 -8.16 15.89
N ALA A 256 2.79 -9.37 16.05
CA ALA A 256 2.04 -10.04 14.99
C ALA A 256 0.79 -9.25 14.58
N GLU A 257 0.07 -8.63 15.53
CA GLU A 257 -1.06 -7.75 15.20
C GLU A 257 -0.62 -6.48 14.46
N ILE A 258 0.53 -5.88 14.83
CA ILE A 258 1.13 -4.79 14.04
C ILE A 258 1.42 -5.27 12.62
N GLY A 259 2.07 -6.42 12.46
CA GLY A 259 2.39 -7.00 11.14
C GLY A 259 1.14 -7.24 10.29
N LYS A 260 0.06 -7.73 10.90
CA LYS A 260 -1.23 -7.96 10.25
C LYS A 260 -1.91 -6.66 9.83
N ASP A 261 -1.89 -5.63 10.67
CA ASP A 261 -2.44 -4.32 10.32
C ASP A 261 -1.66 -3.71 9.16
N ILE A 262 -0.33 -3.77 9.19
CA ILE A 262 0.53 -3.30 8.09
C ILE A 262 0.22 -4.05 6.78
N ALA A 263 0.14 -5.38 6.82
CA ALA A 263 -0.20 -6.18 5.64
C ALA A 263 -1.59 -5.86 5.08
N SER A 264 -2.49 -5.27 5.89
CA SER A 264 -3.81 -4.81 5.46
C SER A 264 -3.85 -3.37 4.93
N ILE A 265 -2.78 -2.58 5.11
CA ILE A 265 -2.71 -1.19 4.63
C ILE A 265 -2.88 -1.14 3.11
N PRO A 266 -2.17 -1.99 2.34
CA PRO A 266 -2.45 -2.13 0.92
C PRO A 266 -3.90 -2.41 0.59
N SER A 267 -4.45 -1.51 -0.22
CA SER A 267 -5.84 -1.65 -0.65
C SER A 267 -5.99 -2.77 -1.66
N GLN A 268 -6.96 -3.66 -1.41
CA GLN A 268 -7.39 -4.68 -2.37
C GLN A 268 -7.63 -4.02 -3.75
N PRO A 269 -7.19 -4.64 -4.85
CA PRO A 269 -7.44 -4.11 -6.18
C PRO A 269 -8.94 -3.89 -6.38
N ARG A 270 -9.32 -2.73 -6.91
CA ARG A 270 -10.72 -2.34 -7.03
C ARG A 270 -10.98 -1.54 -8.29
N LEU A 271 -12.18 -1.69 -8.83
CA LEU A 271 -12.69 -0.90 -9.94
C LEU A 271 -13.90 -0.08 -9.50
N LEU A 272 -13.79 1.23 -9.65
CA LEU A 272 -14.95 2.12 -9.51
C LEU A 272 -15.80 2.03 -10.77
N LEU A 273 -17.09 1.78 -10.60
CA LEU A 273 -18.04 1.73 -11.71
C LEU A 273 -18.65 3.12 -11.93
N GLY A 274 -18.77 3.53 -13.20
CA GLY A 274 -19.37 4.81 -13.56
C GLY A 274 -20.90 4.80 -13.53
N ASP A 275 -21.49 3.63 -13.76
CA ASP A 275 -22.93 3.38 -13.74
C ASP A 275 -23.24 2.29 -12.71
N GLN A 276 -24.45 2.28 -12.15
CA GLN A 276 -24.87 1.25 -11.20
C GLN A 276 -25.32 -0.01 -11.94
N PRO A 277 -24.70 -1.18 -11.71
CA PRO A 277 -25.08 -2.43 -12.35
C PRO A 277 -26.32 -3.07 -11.71
N LYS A 278 -27.07 -3.85 -12.51
CA LYS A 278 -27.85 -4.98 -11.98
C LYS A 278 -26.88 -6.09 -11.54
N PRO A 279 -26.76 -6.41 -10.24
CA PRO A 279 -25.67 -7.24 -9.72
C PRO A 279 -25.51 -8.60 -10.40
N GLU A 280 -26.61 -9.25 -10.74
CA GLU A 280 -26.66 -10.57 -11.38
C GLU A 280 -26.18 -10.57 -12.84
N THR A 281 -26.02 -9.40 -13.44
CA THR A 281 -25.58 -9.24 -14.84
C THR A 281 -24.10 -8.88 -14.97
N ILE A 282 -23.40 -8.64 -13.84
CA ILE A 282 -22.00 -8.26 -13.84
C ILE A 282 -21.15 -9.43 -14.33
N LYS A 283 -20.42 -9.18 -15.41
CA LYS A 283 -19.40 -10.06 -15.95
C LYS A 283 -18.07 -9.37 -15.94
N VAL A 284 -17.08 -10.01 -15.33
CA VAL A 284 -15.69 -9.60 -15.38
C VAL A 284 -14.95 -10.65 -16.20
N THR A 285 -14.24 -10.22 -17.24
CA THR A 285 -13.49 -11.13 -18.10
C THR A 285 -12.04 -10.67 -18.23
N TYR A 286 -11.14 -11.65 -18.29
CA TYR A 286 -9.73 -11.45 -18.54
C TYR A 286 -9.30 -12.38 -19.69
N LYS A 287 -8.71 -11.82 -20.75
CA LYS A 287 -8.39 -12.56 -21.99
C LYS A 287 -9.59 -13.33 -22.56
N GLY A 288 -10.80 -12.79 -22.41
CA GLY A 288 -12.05 -13.41 -22.85
C GLY A 288 -12.55 -14.58 -21.99
N VAL A 289 -11.87 -14.89 -20.88
CA VAL A 289 -12.34 -15.87 -19.89
C VAL A 289 -13.09 -15.14 -18.78
N GLU A 290 -14.31 -15.58 -18.49
CA GLU A 290 -15.12 -15.02 -17.40
C GLU A 290 -14.56 -15.45 -16.04
N LEU A 291 -14.31 -14.45 -15.17
CA LEU A 291 -13.85 -14.64 -13.81
C LEU A 291 -15.07 -14.77 -12.90
N GLN A 292 -15.12 -15.86 -12.13
CA GLN A 292 -16.21 -16.12 -11.19
C GLN A 292 -16.29 -15.01 -10.13
N GLY A 293 -17.43 -14.33 -10.05
CA GLY A 293 -17.79 -13.44 -8.94
C GLY A 293 -18.51 -14.20 -7.82
N GLY A 294 -18.47 -13.69 -6.58
CA GLY A 294 -19.12 -14.32 -5.44
C GLY A 294 -18.39 -14.10 -4.12
N THR A 295 -18.54 -15.03 -3.18
CA THR A 295 -17.86 -14.96 -1.88
C THR A 295 -16.48 -15.62 -1.94
N ARG A 296 -15.65 -15.37 -0.92
CA ARG A 296 -14.34 -16.03 -0.78
C ARG A 296 -14.47 -17.56 -0.63
N ASP A 297 -15.53 -18.04 0.00
CA ASP A 297 -15.78 -19.48 0.19
C ASP A 297 -16.08 -20.19 -1.16
N ASP A 298 -16.66 -19.46 -2.12
CA ASP A 298 -16.93 -19.93 -3.48
C ASP A 298 -15.68 -19.94 -4.36
N LYS A 299 -14.51 -19.58 -3.82
CA LYS A 299 -13.26 -19.34 -4.57
C LYS A 299 -13.44 -18.32 -5.70
N ALA A 300 -14.32 -17.34 -5.49
CA ALA A 300 -14.50 -16.24 -6.42
C ALA A 300 -13.26 -15.35 -6.50
N TYR A 301 -13.08 -14.68 -7.64
CA TYR A 301 -12.00 -13.71 -7.86
C TYR A 301 -12.38 -12.32 -7.38
N TRP A 302 -13.66 -11.98 -7.42
CA TRP A 302 -14.16 -10.64 -7.13
C TRP A 302 -15.55 -10.66 -6.50
N TYR A 303 -15.91 -9.55 -5.87
CA TYR A 303 -17.25 -9.29 -5.36
C TYR A 303 -17.67 -7.84 -5.64
N TYR A 304 -18.97 -7.63 -5.82
CA TYR A 304 -19.55 -6.31 -6.02
C TYR A 304 -20.01 -5.69 -4.70
N ASP A 305 -19.63 -4.44 -4.46
CA ASP A 305 -20.00 -3.64 -3.31
C ASP A 305 -21.00 -2.56 -3.75
N LYS A 306 -22.28 -2.81 -3.48
CA LYS A 306 -23.39 -1.93 -3.88
C LYS A 306 -23.35 -0.56 -3.22
N HIS A 307 -22.81 -0.46 -2.00
CA HIS A 307 -22.78 0.83 -1.28
C HIS A 307 -21.82 1.82 -1.94
N PHE A 308 -20.67 1.34 -2.39
CA PHE A 308 -19.63 2.17 -3.01
C PHE A 308 -19.61 2.08 -4.54
N ASN A 309 -20.55 1.35 -5.15
CA ASN A 309 -20.64 1.07 -6.59
C ASN A 309 -19.28 0.66 -7.20
N ARG A 310 -18.69 -0.43 -6.66
CA ARG A 310 -17.35 -0.88 -7.06
C ARG A 310 -17.23 -2.40 -7.07
N ILE A 311 -16.32 -2.90 -7.90
CA ILE A 311 -15.88 -4.30 -7.90
C ILE A 311 -14.58 -4.37 -7.11
N ASN A 312 -14.53 -5.22 -6.09
CA ASN A 312 -13.32 -5.51 -5.33
C ASN A 312 -12.80 -6.89 -5.72
N PHE A 313 -11.49 -7.01 -5.89
CA PHE A 313 -10.82 -8.26 -6.21
C PHE A 313 -10.20 -8.84 -4.95
N TYR A 314 -10.41 -10.13 -4.72
CA TYR A 314 -9.78 -10.83 -3.59
C TYR A 314 -8.28 -11.07 -3.82
N ASN A 315 -7.88 -11.21 -5.09
CA ASN A 315 -6.51 -11.29 -5.59
C ASN A 315 -6.51 -10.96 -7.10
N ILE A 316 -5.33 -10.80 -7.69
CA ILE A 316 -5.14 -10.59 -9.14
C ILE A 316 -4.24 -11.65 -9.77
N ASP A 317 -4.07 -12.81 -9.13
CA ASP A 317 -3.14 -13.89 -9.52
C ASP A 317 -3.45 -14.48 -10.91
N PHE A 318 -4.65 -14.21 -11.45
CA PHE A 318 -5.04 -14.56 -12.81
C PHE A 318 -4.36 -13.70 -13.88
N ILE A 319 -3.71 -12.59 -13.50
CA ILE A 319 -2.92 -11.71 -14.37
C ILE A 319 -1.42 -12.01 -14.13
N PRO A 320 -0.71 -12.62 -15.09
CA PRO A 320 0.73 -12.84 -14.96
C PRO A 320 1.51 -11.52 -14.88
N ASP A 321 2.67 -11.54 -14.21
CA ASP A 321 3.54 -10.37 -14.08
C ASP A 321 3.93 -9.78 -15.45
N GLY A 322 3.80 -8.45 -15.56
CA GLY A 322 4.11 -7.71 -16.79
C GLY A 322 3.03 -7.82 -17.88
N ASP A 323 1.94 -8.55 -17.63
CA ASP A 323 0.81 -8.61 -18.56
C ASP A 323 -0.04 -7.34 -18.47
N LEU A 324 -0.15 -6.64 -19.60
CA LEU A 324 -0.91 -5.40 -19.74
C LEU A 324 -2.30 -5.62 -20.36
N THR A 325 -2.75 -6.88 -20.48
CA THR A 325 -4.07 -7.18 -21.06
C THR A 325 -5.18 -6.63 -20.17
N GLU A 326 -6.05 -5.82 -20.76
CA GLU A 326 -7.15 -5.19 -20.04
C GLU A 326 -8.16 -6.19 -19.47
N ILE A 327 -8.71 -5.86 -18.31
CA ILE A 327 -9.88 -6.54 -17.74
C ILE A 327 -11.13 -5.86 -18.29
N GLU A 328 -12.02 -6.64 -18.88
CA GLU A 328 -13.31 -6.14 -19.37
C GLU A 328 -14.40 -6.39 -18.32
N VAL A 329 -15.12 -5.33 -17.97
CA VAL A 329 -16.32 -5.41 -17.14
C VAL A 329 -17.52 -5.05 -17.99
N SER A 330 -18.58 -5.85 -17.89
CA SER A 330 -19.86 -5.55 -18.52
C SER A 330 -21.06 -5.91 -17.65
N PHE A 331 -22.16 -5.19 -17.82
CA PHE A 331 -23.40 -5.39 -17.07
C PHE A 331 -24.58 -4.63 -17.71
N GLU A 332 -25.79 -5.02 -17.33
CA GLU A 332 -26.97 -4.19 -17.52
C GLU A 332 -27.04 -3.09 -16.45
N ILE A 333 -27.42 -1.89 -16.85
CA ILE A 333 -27.52 -0.74 -15.94
C ILE A 333 -28.84 -0.83 -15.15
N GLU A 334 -28.77 -0.66 -13.83
CA GLU A 334 -29.93 -0.55 -12.93
C GLU A 334 -30.50 0.88 -13.05
N ASP A 335 -31.35 1.12 -14.06
CA ASP A 335 -31.92 2.44 -14.36
C ASP A 335 -33.34 2.67 -13.80
N GLY A 336 -33.84 1.73 -13.00
CA GLY A 336 -35.16 1.81 -12.36
C GLY A 336 -36.35 1.66 -13.30
N VAL A 337 -36.14 1.30 -14.57
CA VAL A 337 -37.22 1.09 -15.54
C VAL A 337 -37.41 -0.41 -15.75
N ASP A 338 -38.57 -0.92 -15.33
CA ASP A 338 -39.01 -2.29 -15.63
C ASP A 338 -39.38 -2.39 -17.11
N ARG A 339 -38.72 -3.32 -17.82
CA ARG A 339 -38.91 -3.56 -19.26
C ARG A 339 -39.22 -5.03 -19.55
N SER A 340 -39.67 -5.76 -18.52
CA SER A 340 -40.06 -7.17 -18.62
C SER A 340 -41.30 -7.41 -19.48
#